data_AF-A0A7X7WTJ3-F1
#
_entry.id   AF-A0A7X7WTJ3-F1
#
_cell.length_a   1.000
_cell.length_b   1.000
_cell.length_c   1.000
_cell.angle_alpha   90.00
_cell.angle_beta   90.00
_cell.angle_gamma   90.00
#
_symmetry.space_group_name_H-M   'P 1'
#
loop_
_entity.id
_entity.type
_entity.pdbx_description
1 polymer ?
#
loop_
_entity_poly.entity_id
_entity_poly.type
_entity_poly.pdbx_seq_one_letter_code
_entity_poly.pdbx_strand_id
1 'polypeptide(L)'
;MEKTAKIYLAGHRGLVGSALMRGLQRKGYTNCVVRTSSELDLKRQADVEAFFAHERPEYVFLAAAKVGGIHANNTYKAEFIYDNIMIACNVI
;
A
#
# COMPACT_ATOMS: atom_id res chain seq x y z
N MET A 1 -10.10 -10.34 -12.21
CA MET A 1 -9.54 -10.87 -10.96
C MET A 1 -10.47 -11.95 -10.47
N GLU A 2 -9.94 -13.15 -10.26
CA GLU A 2 -10.69 -14.25 -9.65
C GLU A 2 -11.06 -13.90 -8.20
N LYS A 3 -12.19 -14.41 -7.70
CA LYS A 3 -12.63 -14.11 -6.32
C LYS A 3 -11.68 -14.62 -5.25
N THR A 4 -10.96 -15.69 -5.59
CA THR A 4 -9.93 -16.33 -4.76
C THR A 4 -8.54 -15.73 -4.96
N ALA A 5 -8.37 -14.83 -5.93
CA ALA A 5 -7.07 -14.26 -6.24
C ALA A 5 -6.50 -13.52 -5.03
N LYS A 6 -5.19 -13.67 -4.78
CA LYS A 6 -4.53 -13.03 -3.66
C LYS A 6 -4.26 -11.56 -3.98
N ILE A 7 -4.89 -10.67 -3.22
CA ILE A 7 -4.82 -9.22 -3.44
C ILE A 7 -4.05 -8.57 -2.31
N TYR A 8 -2.95 -7.89 -2.62
CA TYR A 8 -2.28 -7.00 -1.66
C TYR A 8 -2.83 -5.57 -1.76
N LEU A 9 -3.27 -5.01 -0.62
CA LEU A 9 -3.73 -3.62 -0.54
C LEU A 9 -2.81 -2.82 0.40
N ALA A 10 -1.86 -2.08 -0.19
CA ALA A 10 -1.00 -1.15 0.54
C ALA A 10 -1.80 0.10 0.93
N GLY A 11 -1.64 0.56 2.18
CA GLY A 11 -2.34 1.77 2.66
C GLY A 11 -3.81 1.54 3.03
N HIS A 12 -4.19 0.31 3.37
CA HIS A 12 -5.56 -0.12 3.64
C HIS A 12 -6.32 0.68 4.73
N ARG A 13 -5.62 1.38 5.64
CA ARG A 13 -6.23 2.20 6.70
C ARG A 13 -6.54 3.64 6.28
N GLY A 14 -5.99 4.09 5.15
CA GLY A 14 -6.28 5.42 4.61
C GLY A 14 -7.70 5.56 4.07
N LEU A 15 -8.10 6.78 3.71
CA LEU A 15 -9.42 7.04 3.13
C LEU A 15 -9.69 6.16 1.90
N VAL A 16 -8.77 6.19 0.93
CA VAL A 16 -8.87 5.40 -0.31
C VAL A 16 -8.75 3.91 -0.02
N GLY A 17 -7.74 3.49 0.74
CA GLY A 17 -7.53 2.07 1.07
C GLY A 17 -8.73 1.45 1.79
N SER A 18 -9.31 2.13 2.76
CA SER A 18 -10.46 1.59 3.50
C SER A 18 -11.71 1.47 2.61
N ALA A 19 -11.91 2.41 1.68
CA ALA A 19 -12.99 2.36 0.71
C ALA A 19 -12.81 1.20 -0.29
N LEU A 20 -11.57 0.99 -0.77
CA LEU A 20 -11.22 -0.16 -1.60
C LEU A 20 -11.46 -1.49 -0.88
N MET A 21 -11.01 -1.61 0.37
CA MET A 21 -11.22 -2.82 1.18
C MET A 21 -12.71 -3.15 1.33
N ARG A 22 -13.54 -2.16 1.72
CA ARG A 22 -15.00 -2.34 1.81
C ARG A 22 -15.60 -2.71 0.46
N GLY A 23 -15.12 -2.12 -0.63
CA GLY A 23 -15.57 -2.42 -1.99
C GLY A 23 -15.22 -3.85 -2.44
N LEU A 24 -14.01 -4.31 -2.16
CA LEU A 24 -13.55 -5.67 -2.45
C LEU A 24 -14.36 -6.70 -1.65
N GLN A 25 -14.55 -6.47 -0.35
CA GLN A 25 -15.36 -7.34 0.51
C GLN A 25 -16.81 -7.44 0.03
N ARG A 26 -17.47 -6.31 -0.29
CA ARG A 26 -18.84 -6.30 -0.85
C ARG A 26 -18.94 -7.05 -2.18
N LYS A 27 -17.86 -7.08 -2.96
CA LYS A 27 -17.79 -7.83 -4.23
C LYS A 27 -17.40 -9.30 -4.02
N GLY A 28 -17.22 -9.77 -2.79
CA GLY A 28 -16.94 -11.17 -2.47
C GLY A 28 -15.47 -11.59 -2.62
N TYR A 29 -14.53 -10.64 -2.60
CA TYR A 29 -13.10 -10.97 -2.52
C TYR A 29 -12.74 -11.27 -1.05
N THR A 30 -12.18 -12.45 -0.80
CA THR A 30 -11.87 -12.93 0.56
C THR A 30 -10.38 -13.04 0.83
N ASN A 31 -9.54 -13.14 -0.20
CA ASN A 31 -8.10 -13.35 -0.10
C ASN A 31 -7.31 -12.03 -0.19
N CYS A 32 -7.60 -11.10 0.73
CA CYS A 32 -6.93 -9.80 0.79
C CYS A 32 -5.84 -9.82 1.87
N VAL A 33 -4.59 -9.53 1.47
CA VAL A 33 -3.45 -9.32 2.38
C VAL A 33 -3.25 -7.83 2.59
N VAL A 34 -3.04 -7.45 3.85
CA VAL A 34 -2.77 -6.07 4.25
C VAL A 34 -1.64 -6.04 5.28
N ARG A 35 -0.92 -4.92 5.32
CA ARG A 35 0.08 -4.60 6.34
C ARG A 35 -0.07 -3.14 6.80
N THR A 36 0.17 -2.92 8.07
CA THR A 36 0.36 -1.59 8.67
C THR A 36 1.80 -1.13 8.46
N SER A 37 2.06 0.17 8.62
CA SER A 37 3.41 0.74 8.47
C SER A 37 4.40 0.25 9.51
N SER A 38 3.93 -0.30 10.65
CA SER A 38 4.78 -0.94 11.66
C SER A 38 5.15 -2.38 11.33
N GLU A 39 4.37 -3.04 10.46
CA GLU A 39 4.62 -4.42 10.04
C GLU A 39 5.42 -4.50 8.74
N LEU A 40 5.35 -3.45 7.90
CA LEU A 40 6.06 -3.37 6.64
C LEU A 40 6.38 -1.90 6.31
N ASP A 41 7.66 -1.55 6.31
CA ASP A 41 8.12 -0.25 5.83
C ASP A 41 8.29 -0.29 4.31
N LEU A 42 7.33 0.30 3.59
CA LEU A 42 7.33 0.36 2.13
C LEU A 42 8.48 1.17 1.54
N LYS A 43 9.26 1.90 2.35
CA LYS A 43 10.46 2.62 1.91
C LYS A 43 11.71 1.74 1.92
N ARG A 44 11.66 0.60 2.61
CA ARG A 44 12.78 -0.33 2.75
C ARG A 44 12.65 -1.44 1.71
N GLN A 45 13.49 -1.37 0.69
CA GLN A 45 13.46 -2.31 -0.43
C GLN A 45 13.50 -3.78 0.03
N ALA A 46 14.43 -4.13 0.93
CA ALA A 46 14.57 -5.49 1.43
C ALA A 46 13.31 -6.02 2.13
N ASP A 47 12.60 -5.17 2.89
CA ASP A 47 11.37 -5.55 3.58
C ASP A 47 10.25 -5.84 2.59
N VAL A 48 10.15 -5.01 1.54
CA VAL A 48 9.16 -5.19 0.46
C VAL A 48 9.48 -6.42 -0.38
N GLU A 49 10.74 -6.63 -0.77
CA GLU A 49 11.17 -7.82 -1.51
C GLU A 49 10.87 -9.10 -0.73
N ALA A 50 11.20 -9.14 0.57
CA ALA A 50 10.89 -10.29 1.43
C ALA A 50 9.37 -10.53 1.54
N PHE A 51 8.58 -9.46 1.69
CA PHE A 51 7.13 -9.54 1.72
C PHE A 51 6.55 -10.11 0.42
N PHE A 52 6.99 -9.62 -0.74
CA PHE A 52 6.51 -10.10 -2.04
C PHE A 52 6.93 -11.54 -2.32
N ALA A 53 8.15 -11.92 -1.94
CA ALA A 53 8.63 -13.29 -2.07
C ALA A 53 7.80 -14.28 -1.22
N HIS A 54 7.39 -13.87 -0.02
CA HIS A 54 6.57 -14.69 0.87
C HIS A 54 5.10 -14.73 0.46
N GLU A 55 4.48 -13.56 0.26
CA GLU A 55 3.03 -13.47 0.05
C GLU A 55 2.62 -13.76 -1.39
N ARG A 56 3.45 -13.39 -2.38
CA ARG A 56 3.19 -13.59 -3.82
C ARG A 56 1.78 -13.16 -4.25
N PRO A 57 1.38 -11.89 -4.03
CA PRO A 57 0.08 -11.42 -4.47
C PRO A 57 -0.05 -11.45 -6.00
N GLU A 58 -1.24 -11.77 -6.50
CA GLU A 58 -1.56 -11.73 -7.94
C GLU A 58 -1.94 -10.32 -8.40
N TYR A 59 -2.50 -9.52 -7.48
CA TYR A 59 -2.88 -8.14 -7.75
C TYR A 59 -2.44 -7.24 -6.60
N VAL A 60 -2.00 -6.04 -6.94
CA VAL A 60 -1.59 -5.02 -5.96
C VAL A 60 -2.41 -3.75 -6.18
N PHE A 61 -2.99 -3.23 -5.09
CA PHE A 61 -3.54 -1.89 -5.03
C PHE A 61 -2.64 -1.03 -4.16
N LEU A 62 -1.91 -0.10 -4.78
CA LEU A 62 -1.04 0.85 -4.07
C LEU A 62 -1.84 2.12 -3.70
N ALA A 63 -2.38 2.14 -2.48
CA ALA A 63 -3.03 3.32 -1.90
C ALA A 63 -2.21 3.94 -0.74
N ALA A 64 -1.01 3.40 -0.47
CA ALA A 64 -0.09 3.96 0.51
C ALA A 64 0.65 5.17 -0.09
N ALA A 65 0.71 6.25 0.68
CA ALA A 65 1.46 7.45 0.33
C ALA A 65 1.76 8.24 1.61
N LYS A 66 2.84 9.01 1.60
CA LYS A 66 3.05 10.10 2.55
C LYS A 66 2.15 11.27 2.13
N VAL A 67 1.16 11.57 2.96
CA VAL A 67 0.15 12.61 2.70
C VAL A 67 0.11 13.63 3.85
N GLY A 68 -0.39 14.83 3.56
CA GLY A 68 -0.56 15.90 4.55
C GLY A 68 -1.24 17.12 3.92
N GLY A 69 -1.64 18.07 4.76
CA GLY A 69 -2.24 19.32 4.30
C GLY A 69 -1.25 20.22 3.54
N ILE A 70 -1.76 21.30 2.93
CA ILE A 70 -0.97 22.24 2.11
C ILE A 70 0.28 22.74 2.86
N HIS A 71 0.14 23.08 4.14
CA HIS A 71 1.26 23.52 4.97
C HIS A 71 2.33 22.43 5.13
N ALA A 72 1.94 21.20 5.48
CA ALA A 72 2.88 20.09 5.65
C ALA A 72 3.60 19.73 4.33
N ASN A 73 2.88 19.75 3.21
CA ASN A 73 3.48 19.52 1.88
C ASN A 73 4.52 20.59 1.53
N ASN A 74 4.25 21.86 1.87
CA ASN A 74 5.20 22.96 1.61
C ASN A 74 6.39 22.95 2.57
N THR A 75 6.22 22.50 3.81
CA THR A 75 7.30 22.42 4.80
C THR A 75 8.22 21.22 4.54
N TYR A 76 7.67 20.04 4.27
CA TYR A 76 8.41 18.78 4.17
C TYR A 76 8.56 18.27 2.73
N LYS A 77 8.80 19.17 1.77
CA LYS A 77 8.82 18.86 0.32
C LYS A 77 9.72 17.66 -0.02
N ALA A 78 10.96 17.69 0.46
CA ALA A 78 11.96 16.67 0.19
C ALA A 78 11.56 15.30 0.75
N GLU A 79 10.98 15.26 1.95
CA GLU A 79 10.48 14.02 2.55
C GLU A 79 9.28 13.47 1.78
N PHE A 80 8.34 14.32 1.38
CA PHE A 80 7.17 13.89 0.62
C PHE A 80 7.54 13.28 -0.73
N ILE A 81 8.45 13.90 -1.47
CA ILE A 81 8.89 13.35 -2.75
C ILE A 81 9.69 12.06 -2.56
N TYR A 82 10.64 12.04 -1.61
CA TYR A 82 11.45 10.85 -1.34
C TYR A 82 10.58 9.67 -0.90
N ASP A 83 9.73 9.86 0.13
CA ASP A 83 8.91 8.78 0.67
C ASP A 83 7.97 8.22 -0.41
N ASN A 84 7.31 9.07 -1.20
CA ASN A 84 6.38 8.59 -2.22
C ASN A 84 7.08 7.92 -3.41
N ILE A 85 8.26 8.39 -3.82
CA ILE A 85 9.05 7.71 -4.85
C ILE A 85 9.53 6.35 -4.35
N MET A 86 10.08 6.26 -3.13
CA MET A 86 10.54 5.00 -2.56
C MET A 86 9.40 3.99 -2.41
N ILE A 87 8.23 4.44 -1.92
CA ILE A 87 7.03 3.59 -1.84
C ILE A 87 6.63 3.07 -3.22
N ALA A 88 6.61 3.92 -4.25
CA ALA A 88 6.23 3.51 -5.60
C ALA A 88 7.25 2.54 -6.21
N CYS A 89 8.54 2.86 -6.15
CA CYS A 89 9.62 2.07 -6.74
C CYS A 89 9.81 0.70 -6.08
N ASN A 90 9.54 0.56 -4.79
CA ASN A 90 9.65 -0.74 -4.12
C ASN A 90 8.46 -1.67 -4.42
N VAL A 91 7.29 -1.11 -4.77
CA VAL A 91 6.03 -1.86 -4.94
C VAL A 91 5.72 -2.16 -6.42
N ILE A 92 6.17 -1.32 -7.35
CA ILE A 92 5.94 -1.42 -8.81
C ILE A 92 7.18 -1.99 -9.48
#